data_AF-A0A2D7VYI5-F1
#
_entry.id   AF-A0A2D7VYI5-F1
#
_cell.length_a   1.000
_cell.length_b   1.000
_cell.length_c   1.000
_cell.angle_alpha   90.00
_cell.angle_beta   90.00
_cell.angle_gamma   90.00
#
_symmetry.space_group_name_H-M   'P 1'
#
loop_
_entity.id
_entity.type
_entity.pdbx_description
1 polymer ?
#
loop_
_entity_poly.entity_id
_entity_poly.type
_entity_poly.pdbx_seq_one_letter_code
_entity_poly.pdbx_strand_id
1 'polypeptide(L)'
;MKTTKTKDNKQTTIGRAFLVRLLNQIQAADFTQKSICAALDLIKNQAAKLNKISWYIYADRIAAWLENVNNRPPLTMFQIGNSKLPFLNWSTLPGINCPGAAECWADGLGWCYSLKAWRYPAAFFRQLQNTILERGEFGRAIIAQEIAQILDSPKFRDLKTVTLRLYVDGDFNSLKTLKFWLKIAENNPRLQIYNYSKSLPFFTELIAAGFKFPKNYVLNLSNGGRYFNTAHYHQLKNYRDENGETFVRGDFLAVKVDTSGIKSATKRTKAERKQLRLKFPGEKIFICPGPCGECTNIKDTPHACGNNNEFANTKIVIPVH
;
A
#
# COMPACT_ATOMS: atom_id res chain seq x y z
N MET A 1 7.81 -49.59 -12.74
CA MET A 1 7.67 -48.18 -13.20
C MET A 1 6.26 -47.69 -12.87
N LYS A 2 6.09 -46.92 -11.78
CA LYS A 2 4.81 -46.25 -11.48
C LYS A 2 4.86 -44.88 -12.16
N THR A 3 4.10 -44.75 -13.24
CA THR A 3 3.85 -43.46 -13.91
C THR A 3 3.11 -42.53 -12.96
N THR A 4 3.81 -41.57 -12.38
CA THR A 4 3.25 -40.42 -11.68
C THR A 4 2.53 -39.54 -12.71
N LYS A 5 1.23 -39.77 -12.87
CA LYS A 5 0.33 -38.78 -13.48
C LYS A 5 0.35 -37.55 -12.55
N THR A 6 1.08 -36.51 -12.93
CA THR A 6 0.88 -35.16 -12.43
C THR A 6 -0.58 -34.80 -12.69
N LYS A 7 -1.37 -34.67 -11.63
CA LYS A 7 -2.71 -34.09 -11.74
C LYS A 7 -2.54 -32.67 -12.24
N ASP A 8 -2.88 -32.45 -13.52
CA ASP A 8 -3.20 -31.14 -14.04
C ASP A 8 -4.29 -30.55 -13.14
N ASN A 9 -3.88 -29.63 -12.28
CA ASN A 9 -4.75 -29.00 -11.31
C ASN A 9 -5.64 -28.02 -12.09
N LYS A 10 -6.76 -28.54 -12.61
CA LYS A 10 -7.82 -27.74 -13.25
C LYS A 10 -8.01 -26.48 -12.42
N GLN A 11 -7.81 -25.33 -13.04
CA GLN A 11 -7.86 -24.06 -12.33
C GLN A 11 -9.32 -23.72 -12.05
N THR A 12 -9.81 -24.13 -10.89
CA THR A 12 -11.24 -24.11 -10.53
C THR A 12 -11.72 -22.78 -9.94
N THR A 13 -10.86 -21.78 -9.78
CA THR A 13 -11.23 -20.50 -9.16
C THR A 13 -10.48 -19.31 -9.77
N ILE A 14 -11.11 -18.13 -9.74
CA ILE A 14 -10.39 -16.85 -9.82
C ILE A 14 -9.87 -16.55 -8.42
N GLY A 15 -8.82 -17.26 -8.04
CA GLY A 15 -8.18 -17.18 -6.74
C GLY A 15 -6.80 -16.51 -6.83
N ARG A 16 -6.18 -16.35 -5.65
CA ARG A 16 -4.82 -15.79 -5.49
C ARG A 16 -3.83 -16.37 -6.51
N ALA A 17 -3.72 -17.69 -6.62
CA ALA A 17 -2.77 -18.34 -7.52
C ALA A 17 -3.02 -18.01 -9.01
N PHE A 18 -4.28 -17.94 -9.44
CA PHE A 18 -4.64 -17.56 -10.81
C PHE A 18 -4.22 -16.11 -11.11
N LEU A 19 -4.58 -15.19 -10.22
CA LEU A 19 -4.26 -13.76 -10.39
C LEU A 19 -2.76 -13.50 -10.34
N VAL A 20 -2.04 -14.11 -9.39
CA VAL A 20 -0.57 -13.97 -9.29
C VAL A 20 0.11 -14.42 -10.60
N ARG A 21 -0.28 -15.57 -11.16
CA ARG A 21 0.30 -16.05 -12.40
C ARG A 21 0.01 -15.09 -13.57
N LEU A 22 -1.20 -14.55 -13.66
CA LEU A 22 -1.53 -13.53 -14.67
C LEU A 22 -0.65 -12.29 -14.51
N LEU A 23 -0.45 -11.81 -13.28
CA LEU A 23 0.40 -10.64 -13.04
C LEU A 23 1.86 -10.90 -13.41
N ASN A 24 2.38 -12.10 -13.13
CA ASN A 24 3.72 -12.49 -13.55
C ASN A 24 3.86 -12.50 -15.09
N GLN A 25 2.81 -12.95 -15.81
CA GLN A 25 2.77 -12.90 -17.27
C GLN A 25 2.73 -11.46 -17.81
N ILE A 26 1.91 -10.60 -17.21
CA ILE A 26 1.84 -9.18 -17.57
C ILE A 26 3.21 -8.51 -17.33
N GLN A 27 3.85 -8.79 -16.19
CA GLN A 27 5.14 -8.20 -15.82
C GLN A 27 6.27 -8.69 -16.74
N ALA A 28 6.26 -9.97 -17.13
CA ALA A 28 7.22 -10.53 -18.09
C ALA A 28 7.05 -9.97 -19.52
N ALA A 29 5.87 -9.43 -19.83
CA ALA A 29 5.55 -8.73 -21.07
C ALA A 29 5.58 -7.19 -20.91
N ASP A 30 6.44 -6.71 -20.02
CA ASP A 30 6.70 -5.28 -19.73
C ASP A 30 5.48 -4.44 -19.37
N PHE A 31 4.41 -5.07 -18.89
CA PHE A 31 3.18 -4.38 -18.47
C PHE A 31 2.56 -3.53 -19.59
N THR A 32 2.64 -4.00 -20.84
CA THR A 32 2.04 -3.30 -21.99
C THR A 32 0.51 -3.37 -21.98
N GLN A 33 -0.17 -2.41 -22.61
CA GLN A 33 -1.63 -2.45 -22.79
C GLN A 33 -2.09 -3.78 -23.40
N LYS A 34 -1.38 -4.30 -24.40
CA LYS A 34 -1.65 -5.59 -25.04
C LYS A 34 -1.64 -6.75 -24.02
N SER A 35 -0.61 -6.83 -23.18
CA SER A 35 -0.53 -7.86 -22.13
C SER A 35 -1.64 -7.76 -21.10
N ILE A 36 -2.07 -6.54 -20.75
CA ILE A 36 -3.14 -6.29 -19.81
C ILE A 36 -4.48 -6.73 -20.40
N CYS A 37 -4.79 -6.34 -21.65
CA CYS A 37 -6.00 -6.78 -22.33
C CYS A 37 -6.09 -8.31 -22.43
N ALA A 38 -4.99 -8.97 -22.81
CA ALA A 38 -4.94 -10.43 -22.85
C ALA A 38 -5.22 -11.07 -21.47
N ALA A 39 -4.70 -10.49 -20.39
CA ALA A 39 -5.00 -10.97 -19.04
C ALA A 39 -6.46 -10.73 -18.64
N LEU A 40 -7.06 -9.60 -19.05
CA LEU A 40 -8.48 -9.32 -18.82
C LEU A 40 -9.37 -10.31 -19.56
N ASP A 41 -9.03 -10.70 -20.79
CA ASP A 41 -9.74 -11.74 -21.53
C ASP A 41 -9.67 -13.10 -20.84
N LEU A 42 -8.50 -13.47 -20.30
CA LEU A 42 -8.36 -14.68 -19.50
C LEU A 42 -9.23 -14.62 -18.23
N ILE A 43 -9.32 -13.46 -17.56
CA ILE A 43 -10.22 -13.29 -16.41
C ILE A 43 -11.69 -13.40 -16.83
N LYS A 44 -12.12 -12.75 -17.92
CA LYS A 44 -13.49 -12.83 -18.44
C LYS A 44 -13.88 -14.26 -18.78
N ASN A 45 -13.03 -14.98 -19.51
CA ASN A 45 -13.26 -16.37 -19.88
C ASN A 45 -13.36 -17.28 -18.65
N GLN A 46 -12.48 -17.10 -17.67
CA GLN A 46 -12.54 -17.87 -16.43
C GLN A 46 -13.78 -17.50 -15.59
N ALA A 47 -14.16 -16.23 -15.58
CA ALA A 47 -15.33 -15.75 -14.85
C ALA A 47 -16.63 -16.32 -15.44
N ALA A 48 -16.76 -16.33 -16.76
CA ALA A 48 -17.89 -16.94 -17.46
C ALA A 48 -18.01 -18.44 -17.14
N LYS A 49 -16.90 -19.19 -17.25
CA LYS A 49 -16.85 -20.63 -16.92
C LYS A 49 -17.27 -20.94 -15.48
N LEU A 50 -16.97 -20.05 -14.54
CA LEU A 50 -17.26 -20.21 -13.12
C LEU A 50 -18.53 -19.51 -12.64
N ASN A 51 -19.32 -18.93 -13.56
CA ASN A 51 -20.47 -18.08 -13.25
C ASN A 51 -20.17 -16.97 -12.22
N LYS A 52 -19.01 -16.31 -12.35
CA LYS A 52 -18.55 -15.21 -11.48
C LYS A 52 -18.82 -13.86 -12.15
N ILE A 53 -20.09 -13.52 -12.29
CA ILE A 53 -20.58 -12.33 -12.99
C ILE A 53 -19.84 -11.05 -12.58
N SER A 54 -19.63 -10.82 -11.27
CA SER A 54 -18.91 -9.62 -10.82
C SER A 54 -17.49 -9.53 -11.40
N TRP A 55 -16.73 -10.62 -11.43
CA TRP A 55 -15.38 -10.62 -12.00
C TRP A 55 -15.39 -10.30 -13.49
N TYR A 56 -16.37 -10.85 -14.22
CA TYR A 56 -16.57 -10.55 -15.63
C TYR A 56 -16.82 -9.04 -15.82
N ILE A 57 -17.80 -8.48 -15.11
CA ILE A 57 -18.19 -7.06 -15.24
C ILE A 57 -17.01 -6.13 -14.98
N TYR A 58 -16.23 -6.37 -13.92
CA TYR A 58 -15.09 -5.52 -13.64
C TYR A 58 -13.97 -5.66 -14.68
N ALA A 59 -13.70 -6.89 -15.17
CA ALA A 59 -12.71 -7.09 -16.24
C ALA A 59 -13.12 -6.39 -17.53
N ASP A 60 -14.40 -6.51 -17.89
CA ASP A 60 -14.99 -5.89 -19.07
C ASP A 60 -14.94 -4.36 -19.02
N ARG A 61 -15.31 -3.76 -17.88
CA ARG A 61 -15.18 -2.31 -17.66
C ARG A 61 -13.76 -1.79 -17.84
N ILE A 62 -12.76 -2.51 -17.32
CA ILE A 62 -11.35 -2.11 -17.47
C ILE A 62 -10.91 -2.29 -18.93
N ALA A 63 -11.31 -3.37 -19.59
CA ALA A 63 -10.98 -3.60 -21.00
C ALA A 63 -11.56 -2.49 -21.89
N ALA A 64 -12.84 -2.16 -21.73
CA ALA A 64 -13.50 -1.08 -22.46
C ALA A 64 -12.86 0.29 -22.19
N TRP A 65 -12.41 0.54 -20.95
CA TRP A 65 -11.67 1.76 -20.62
C TRP A 65 -10.30 1.82 -21.30
N LEU A 66 -9.59 0.69 -21.42
CA LEU A 66 -8.29 0.64 -22.09
C LEU A 66 -8.38 0.89 -23.60
N GLU A 67 -9.52 0.62 -24.23
CA GLU A 67 -9.76 0.99 -25.63
C GLU A 67 -9.85 2.51 -25.81
N ASN A 68 -10.26 3.25 -24.77
CA ASN A 68 -10.45 4.70 -24.79
C ASN A 68 -9.90 5.34 -23.50
N VAL A 69 -8.58 5.27 -23.31
CA VAL A 69 -7.90 5.67 -22.06
C VAL A 69 -8.09 7.14 -21.65
N ASN A 70 -8.52 8.00 -22.58
CA ASN A 70 -8.85 9.41 -22.30
C ASN A 70 -10.14 9.58 -21.51
N ASN A 71 -10.98 8.54 -21.40
CA ASN A 71 -12.19 8.57 -20.59
C ASN A 71 -11.86 8.48 -19.11
N ARG A 72 -12.78 8.99 -18.28
CA ARG A 72 -12.71 8.89 -16.82
C ARG A 72 -12.50 7.41 -16.42
N PRO A 73 -11.54 7.11 -15.53
CA PRO A 73 -11.35 5.74 -15.04
C PRO A 73 -12.65 5.16 -14.46
N PRO A 74 -13.01 3.91 -14.78
CA PRO A 74 -14.32 3.35 -14.45
C PRO A 74 -14.51 3.06 -12.96
N LEU A 75 -13.42 3.00 -12.20
CA LEU A 75 -13.43 2.76 -10.76
C LEU A 75 -12.92 3.98 -10.00
N THR A 76 -13.43 4.17 -8.78
CA THR A 76 -12.89 5.19 -7.87
C THR A 76 -11.42 4.91 -7.60
N MET A 77 -10.58 5.94 -7.78
CA MET A 77 -9.13 5.83 -7.63
C MET A 77 -8.71 5.80 -6.15
N PHE A 78 -9.30 6.69 -5.35
CA PHE A 78 -9.09 6.77 -3.91
C PHE A 78 -10.29 6.17 -3.17
N GLN A 79 -10.02 5.40 -2.12
CA GLN A 79 -11.07 5.07 -1.17
C GLN A 79 -11.13 6.13 -0.09
N ILE A 80 -12.32 6.69 0.09
CA ILE A 80 -12.65 7.46 1.29
C ILE A 80 -12.89 6.42 2.38
N GLY A 81 -12.11 6.48 3.45
CA GLY A 81 -11.84 5.41 4.40
C GLY A 81 -13.02 4.61 4.99
N ASN A 82 -12.67 3.60 5.79
CA ASN A 82 -13.61 2.79 6.58
C ASN A 82 -13.32 2.92 8.08
N SER A 83 -14.09 2.22 8.92
CA SER A 83 -13.95 2.26 10.39
C SER A 83 -12.55 1.89 10.91
N LYS A 84 -11.74 1.14 10.15
CA LYS A 84 -10.37 0.79 10.50
C LYS A 84 -9.34 1.79 9.95
N LEU A 85 -9.61 2.39 8.80
CA LEU A 85 -8.73 3.33 8.13
C LEU A 85 -9.59 4.47 7.58
N PRO A 86 -9.87 5.52 8.37
CA PRO A 86 -10.85 6.55 8.02
C PRO A 86 -10.33 7.61 7.03
N PHE A 87 -9.13 7.42 6.50
CA PHE A 87 -8.44 8.37 5.64
C PHE A 87 -8.64 8.08 4.16
N LEU A 88 -8.32 9.05 3.31
CA LEU A 88 -8.10 8.77 1.90
C LEU A 88 -6.99 7.73 1.77
N ASN A 89 -7.18 6.77 0.88
CA ASN A 89 -6.16 5.77 0.63
C ASN A 89 -6.03 5.40 -0.84
N TRP A 90 -4.78 5.13 -1.21
CA TRP A 90 -4.35 4.71 -2.53
C TRP A 90 -3.79 3.29 -2.43
N SER A 91 -4.13 2.45 -3.41
CA SER A 91 -3.57 1.10 -3.56
C SER A 91 -3.26 0.82 -5.01
N THR A 92 -2.17 0.10 -5.24
CA THR A 92 -1.77 -0.46 -6.54
C THR A 92 -1.61 -1.97 -6.40
N LEU A 93 -1.30 -2.66 -7.50
CA LEU A 93 -1.05 -4.10 -7.49
C LEU A 93 0.22 -4.45 -6.70
N PRO A 94 0.12 -5.18 -5.57
CA PRO A 94 1.29 -5.79 -4.94
C PRO A 94 1.94 -6.81 -5.89
N GLY A 95 3.26 -6.99 -5.75
CA GLY A 95 4.06 -7.89 -6.60
C GLY A 95 4.53 -7.25 -7.92
N ILE A 96 3.74 -6.34 -8.48
CA ILE A 96 4.11 -5.56 -9.67
C ILE A 96 4.78 -4.24 -9.28
N ASN A 97 4.26 -3.53 -8.28
CA ASN A 97 4.78 -2.24 -7.84
C ASN A 97 5.57 -2.31 -6.51
N CYS A 98 6.12 -3.47 -6.13
CA CYS A 98 6.85 -3.62 -4.85
C CYS A 98 8.22 -4.29 -5.03
N PRO A 99 9.23 -3.60 -5.58
CA PRO A 99 10.56 -4.17 -5.83
C PRO A 99 11.29 -4.58 -4.54
N GLY A 100 10.97 -3.93 -3.41
CA GLY A 100 11.52 -4.26 -2.10
C GLY A 100 10.87 -5.45 -1.39
N ALA A 101 9.87 -6.12 -1.98
CA ALA A 101 9.06 -7.13 -1.28
C ALA A 101 9.86 -8.35 -0.79
N ALA A 102 10.81 -8.87 -1.58
CA ALA A 102 11.53 -10.12 -1.29
C ALA A 102 10.55 -11.26 -0.87
N GLU A 103 10.84 -11.95 0.23
CA GLU A 103 10.03 -13.05 0.79
C GLU A 103 8.58 -12.63 1.12
N CYS A 104 8.32 -11.34 1.33
CA CYS A 104 6.96 -10.83 1.48
C CYS A 104 6.10 -11.18 0.27
N TRP A 105 6.66 -11.09 -0.94
CA TRP A 105 5.97 -11.48 -2.17
C TRP A 105 6.11 -12.98 -2.44
N ALA A 106 7.36 -13.46 -2.57
CA ALA A 106 7.71 -14.83 -2.95
C ALA A 106 6.77 -15.42 -4.01
N ASP A 107 6.58 -14.71 -5.13
CA ASP A 107 5.66 -15.08 -6.22
C ASP A 107 4.25 -15.41 -5.74
N GLY A 108 3.74 -14.56 -4.86
CA GLY A 108 2.44 -14.73 -4.26
C GLY A 108 2.32 -15.97 -3.37
N LEU A 109 3.42 -16.57 -2.92
CA LEU A 109 3.47 -17.59 -1.86
C LEU A 109 3.90 -16.99 -0.51
N GLY A 110 4.42 -15.77 -0.51
CA GLY A 110 4.86 -15.06 0.68
C GLY A 110 3.71 -14.60 1.59
N TRP A 111 4.07 -13.90 2.66
CA TRP A 111 3.13 -13.36 3.65
C TRP A 111 2.47 -12.03 3.25
N CYS A 112 2.50 -11.64 1.97
CA CYS A 112 1.88 -10.41 1.47
C CYS A 112 0.41 -10.32 1.87
N TYR A 113 0.10 -9.46 2.84
CA TYR A 113 -1.26 -9.29 3.35
C TYR A 113 -2.23 -8.71 2.33
N SER A 114 -1.72 -7.96 1.35
CA SER A 114 -2.53 -7.36 0.27
C SER A 114 -3.29 -8.38 -0.58
N LEU A 115 -2.77 -9.61 -0.68
CA LEU A 115 -3.42 -10.69 -1.42
C LEU A 115 -4.74 -11.14 -0.77
N LYS A 116 -4.99 -10.82 0.52
CA LYS A 116 -6.27 -11.10 1.17
C LYS A 116 -7.41 -10.30 0.54
N ALA A 117 -7.15 -9.11 -0.01
CA ALA A 117 -8.16 -8.27 -0.64
C ALA A 117 -8.62 -8.83 -2.00
N TRP A 118 -7.80 -9.65 -2.67
CA TRP A 118 -8.07 -10.15 -4.02
C TRP A 118 -9.19 -11.19 -4.11
N ARG A 119 -9.77 -11.58 -2.98
CA ARG A 119 -11.07 -12.29 -2.97
C ARG A 119 -12.23 -11.42 -3.45
N TYR A 120 -12.04 -10.09 -3.46
CA TYR A 120 -13.03 -9.12 -3.91
C TYR A 120 -12.61 -8.51 -5.26
N PRO A 121 -13.40 -8.65 -6.33
CA PRO A 121 -13.04 -8.15 -7.64
C PRO A 121 -12.81 -6.62 -7.62
N ALA A 122 -13.68 -5.86 -6.96
CA ALA A 122 -13.56 -4.41 -6.87
C ALA A 122 -12.21 -3.93 -6.29
N ALA A 123 -11.61 -4.70 -5.36
CA ALA A 123 -10.30 -4.36 -4.81
C ALA A 123 -9.18 -4.63 -5.82
N PHE A 124 -9.19 -5.82 -6.44
CA PHE A 124 -8.20 -6.20 -7.45
C PHE A 124 -8.21 -5.24 -8.65
N PHE A 125 -9.38 -4.97 -9.22
CA PHE A 125 -9.47 -4.14 -10.42
C PHE A 125 -9.18 -2.66 -10.16
N ARG A 126 -9.51 -2.13 -8.98
CA ARG A 126 -9.06 -0.78 -8.60
C ARG A 126 -7.54 -0.71 -8.49
N GLN A 127 -6.92 -1.72 -7.87
CA GLN A 127 -5.46 -1.80 -7.80
C GLN A 127 -4.83 -1.88 -9.19
N LEU A 128 -5.39 -2.67 -10.12
CA LEU A 128 -4.94 -2.75 -11.51
C LEU A 128 -5.07 -1.40 -12.23
N GLN A 129 -6.23 -0.77 -12.15
CA GLN A 129 -6.47 0.56 -12.72
C GLN A 129 -5.47 1.59 -12.20
N ASN A 130 -5.28 1.64 -10.89
CA ASN A 130 -4.35 2.58 -10.25
C ASN A 130 -2.90 2.29 -10.66
N THR A 131 -2.49 1.02 -10.81
CA THR A 131 -1.18 0.67 -11.35
C THR A 131 -1.00 1.20 -12.77
N ILE A 132 -2.02 1.08 -13.63
CA ILE A 132 -1.98 1.59 -15.01
C ILE A 132 -1.83 3.11 -15.00
N LEU A 133 -2.67 3.81 -14.24
CA LEU A 133 -2.66 5.28 -14.14
C LEU A 133 -1.31 5.80 -13.60
N GLU A 134 -0.78 5.19 -12.55
CA GLU A 134 0.46 5.62 -11.91
C GLU A 134 1.70 5.40 -12.80
N ARG A 135 1.68 4.39 -13.67
CA ARG A 135 2.78 4.11 -14.60
C ARG A 135 2.77 5.06 -15.81
N GLY A 136 1.59 5.49 -16.25
CA GLY A 136 1.41 6.41 -17.37
C GLY A 136 1.58 7.89 -17.00
N GLU A 137 2.13 8.69 -17.91
CA GLU A 137 2.25 10.14 -17.70
C GLU A 137 0.89 10.85 -17.69
N PHE A 138 0.05 10.54 -18.68
CA PHE A 138 -1.34 11.01 -18.73
C PHE A 138 -2.15 10.55 -17.51
N GLY A 139 -1.94 9.32 -17.05
CA GLY A 139 -2.61 8.79 -15.86
C GLY A 139 -2.26 9.55 -14.57
N ARG A 140 -1.02 10.03 -14.43
CA ARG A 140 -0.62 10.87 -13.29
C ARG A 140 -1.30 12.23 -13.27
N ALA A 141 -1.55 12.82 -14.44
CA ALA A 141 -2.34 14.05 -14.54
C ALA A 141 -3.78 13.82 -14.05
N ILE A 142 -4.40 12.69 -14.43
CA ILE A 142 -5.73 12.29 -13.93
C ILE A 142 -5.72 12.12 -12.40
N ILE A 143 -4.70 11.47 -11.84
CA ILE A 143 -4.57 11.29 -10.39
C ILE A 143 -4.50 12.65 -9.68
N ALA A 144 -3.69 13.58 -10.20
CA ALA A 144 -3.56 14.93 -9.63
C ALA A 144 -4.89 15.70 -9.68
N GLN A 145 -5.62 15.60 -10.80
CA GLN A 145 -6.93 16.22 -10.95
C GLN A 145 -7.97 15.64 -9.98
N GLU A 146 -8.01 14.33 -9.81
CA GLU A 146 -8.92 13.67 -8.86
C GLU A 146 -8.63 14.11 -7.42
N ILE A 147 -7.35 14.24 -7.04
CA ILE A 147 -6.97 14.77 -5.72
C ILE A 147 -7.54 16.17 -5.52
N ALA A 148 -7.37 17.08 -6.49
CA ALA A 148 -7.90 18.44 -6.40
C ALA A 148 -9.43 18.41 -6.22
N GLN A 149 -10.14 17.63 -7.04
CA GLN A 149 -11.60 17.47 -6.94
C GLN A 149 -12.05 16.93 -5.57
N ILE A 150 -11.31 15.95 -5.01
CA ILE A 150 -11.59 15.42 -3.68
C ILE A 150 -11.41 16.51 -2.62
N LEU A 151 -10.30 17.26 -2.67
CA LEU A 151 -9.98 18.31 -1.71
C LEU A 151 -10.97 19.48 -1.74
N ASP A 152 -11.58 19.76 -2.89
CA ASP A 152 -12.59 20.82 -3.07
C ASP A 152 -14.02 20.34 -2.76
N SER A 153 -14.23 19.04 -2.59
CA SER A 153 -15.55 18.50 -2.27
C SER A 153 -16.03 18.93 -0.88
N PRO A 154 -17.36 19.00 -0.64
CA PRO A 154 -17.92 19.44 0.65
C PRO A 154 -17.39 18.69 1.88
N LYS A 155 -16.99 17.42 1.70
CA LYS A 155 -16.44 16.60 2.78
C LYS A 155 -15.06 17.05 3.24
N PHE A 156 -14.27 17.65 2.36
CA PHE A 156 -12.85 17.95 2.62
C PHE A 156 -12.52 19.43 2.55
N ARG A 157 -13.26 20.26 1.80
CA ARG A 157 -12.92 21.67 1.52
C ARG A 157 -12.65 22.52 2.77
N ASP A 158 -13.40 22.28 3.84
CA ASP A 158 -13.29 23.05 5.09
C ASP A 158 -12.30 22.44 6.09
N LEU A 159 -11.70 21.29 5.75
CA LEU A 159 -10.67 20.66 6.58
C LEU A 159 -9.32 21.35 6.37
N LYS A 160 -8.73 21.79 7.48
CA LYS A 160 -7.34 22.28 7.54
C LYS A 160 -6.35 21.25 6.99
N THR A 161 -6.61 19.98 7.30
CA THR A 161 -5.71 18.87 7.01
C THR A 161 -6.50 17.67 6.51
N VAL A 162 -5.99 17.02 5.46
CA VAL A 162 -6.56 15.79 4.88
C VAL A 162 -5.50 14.71 4.82
N THR A 163 -5.69 13.63 5.57
CA THR A 163 -4.76 12.50 5.58
C THR A 163 -4.94 11.64 4.33
N LEU A 164 -3.82 11.35 3.65
CA LEU A 164 -3.73 10.38 2.57
C LEU A 164 -2.72 9.29 2.93
N ARG A 165 -3.20 8.05 3.07
CA ARG A 165 -2.34 6.88 3.18
C ARG A 165 -2.02 6.33 1.79
N LEU A 166 -0.78 6.48 1.35
CA LEU A 166 -0.31 5.82 0.13
C LEU A 166 -0.01 4.35 0.39
N TYR A 167 -0.36 3.53 -0.60
CA TYR A 167 -0.12 2.10 -0.66
C TYR A 167 -0.61 1.37 0.59
N VAL A 168 -1.95 1.29 0.75
CA VAL A 168 -2.52 0.22 1.59
C VAL A 168 -2.10 -1.13 1.00
N ASP A 169 -2.06 -1.22 -0.33
CA ASP A 169 -1.48 -2.30 -1.11
C ASP A 169 -0.55 -1.74 -2.19
N GLY A 170 0.55 -2.45 -2.47
CA GLY A 170 1.59 -2.02 -3.40
C GLY A 170 2.72 -1.25 -2.73
N ASP A 171 3.54 -0.56 -3.53
CA ASP A 171 4.61 0.34 -3.11
C ASP A 171 5.01 1.21 -4.33
N PHE A 172 6.09 1.98 -4.22
CA PHE A 172 6.68 2.66 -5.38
C PHE A 172 7.38 1.65 -6.31
N ASN A 173 7.07 1.71 -7.60
CA ASN A 173 7.74 0.87 -8.61
C ASN A 173 8.98 1.51 -9.24
N SER A 174 9.16 2.83 -9.09
CA SER A 174 10.25 3.58 -9.69
C SER A 174 10.50 4.90 -8.96
N LEU A 175 11.69 5.48 -9.17
CA LEU A 175 11.99 6.84 -8.73
C LEU A 175 11.03 7.88 -9.33
N LYS A 176 10.62 7.70 -10.60
CA LYS A 176 9.66 8.61 -11.28
C LYS A 176 8.32 8.65 -10.52
N THR A 177 7.88 7.50 -10.01
CA THR A 177 6.63 7.38 -9.22
C THR A 177 6.79 7.98 -7.83
N LEU A 178 7.92 7.78 -7.16
CA LEU A 178 8.21 8.44 -5.88
C LEU A 178 8.20 9.96 -6.03
N LYS A 179 8.94 10.50 -7.02
CA LYS A 179 8.98 11.94 -7.31
C LYS A 179 7.60 12.51 -7.60
N PHE A 180 6.75 11.78 -8.33
CA PHE A 180 5.37 12.19 -8.56
C PHE A 180 4.59 12.42 -7.26
N TRP A 181 4.61 11.44 -6.34
CA TRP A 181 3.89 11.58 -5.07
C TRP A 181 4.47 12.65 -4.15
N LEU A 182 5.81 12.84 -4.15
CA LEU A 182 6.44 13.95 -3.43
C LEU A 182 6.02 15.30 -4.02
N LYS A 183 5.86 15.41 -5.35
CA LYS A 183 5.34 16.62 -6.00
C LYS A 183 3.87 16.88 -5.66
N ILE A 184 3.05 15.82 -5.54
CA ILE A 184 1.68 15.94 -5.04
C ILE A 184 1.67 16.50 -3.61
N ALA A 185 2.52 15.98 -2.72
CA ALA A 185 2.64 16.49 -1.36
C ALA A 185 3.01 17.98 -1.35
N GLU A 186 4.06 18.37 -2.09
CA GLU A 186 4.53 19.76 -2.19
C GLU A 186 3.44 20.71 -2.70
N ASN A 187 2.73 20.32 -3.77
CA ASN A 187 1.70 21.16 -4.39
C ASN A 187 0.40 21.24 -3.57
N ASN A 188 0.24 20.39 -2.55
CA ASN A 188 -0.98 20.32 -1.74
C ASN A 188 -0.65 20.33 -0.24
N PRO A 189 -0.28 21.49 0.36
CA PRO A 189 0.10 21.58 1.77
C PRO A 189 -0.96 21.09 2.77
N ARG A 190 -2.25 21.08 2.38
CA ARG A 190 -3.35 20.52 3.17
C ARG A 190 -3.34 18.99 3.27
N LEU A 191 -2.69 18.30 2.33
CA LEU A 191 -2.54 16.86 2.41
C LEU A 191 -1.47 16.49 3.43
N GLN A 192 -1.75 15.50 4.27
CA GLN A 192 -0.74 14.82 5.09
C GLN A 192 -0.58 13.42 4.55
N ILE A 193 0.52 13.20 3.86
CA ILE A 193 0.79 11.97 3.14
C ILE A 193 1.69 11.08 3.98
N TYR A 194 1.28 9.84 4.19
CA TYR A 194 2.18 8.83 4.75
C TYR A 194 2.06 7.51 4.05
N ASN A 195 3.13 6.72 4.09
CA ASN A 195 3.15 5.40 3.49
C ASN A 195 4.04 4.45 4.30
N TYR A 196 3.94 3.17 3.99
CA TYR A 196 4.89 2.15 4.46
C TYR A 196 5.63 1.63 3.24
N SER A 197 6.93 1.86 3.13
CA SER A 197 7.70 1.41 1.97
C SER A 197 8.70 0.33 2.32
N LYS A 198 8.89 -0.59 1.37
CA LYS A 198 10.05 -1.49 1.30
C LYS A 198 11.02 -1.06 0.19
N SER A 199 10.64 -0.09 -0.64
CA SER A 199 11.41 0.39 -1.80
C SER A 199 12.40 1.49 -1.40
N LEU A 200 13.22 1.17 -0.40
CA LEU A 200 14.15 2.11 0.26
C LEU A 200 15.21 2.74 -0.67
N PRO A 201 15.76 2.04 -1.68
CA PRO A 201 16.79 2.61 -2.55
C PRO A 201 16.37 3.91 -3.24
N PHE A 202 15.10 4.05 -3.62
CA PHE A 202 14.61 5.27 -4.27
C PHE A 202 14.72 6.49 -3.35
N PHE A 203 14.52 6.33 -2.04
CA PHE A 203 14.66 7.43 -1.09
C PHE A 203 16.12 7.81 -0.87
N THR A 204 17.00 6.82 -0.73
CA THR A 204 18.42 7.09 -0.56
C THR A 204 19.07 7.71 -1.79
N GLU A 205 18.59 7.35 -2.98
CA GLU A 205 18.99 7.98 -4.23
C GLU A 205 18.60 9.47 -4.26
N LEU A 206 17.38 9.82 -3.81
CA LEU A 206 16.96 11.22 -3.66
C LEU A 206 17.81 11.97 -2.64
N ILE A 207 18.13 11.36 -1.50
CA ILE A 207 19.01 11.96 -0.48
C ILE A 207 20.40 12.24 -1.06
N ALA A 208 20.99 11.26 -1.77
CA ALA A 208 22.29 11.43 -2.41
C ALA A 208 22.29 12.55 -3.47
N ALA A 209 21.14 12.78 -4.11
CA ALA A 209 20.93 13.88 -5.05
C ALA A 209 20.60 15.23 -4.38
N GLY A 210 20.63 15.33 -3.05
CA GLY A 210 20.32 16.57 -2.32
C GLY A 210 18.84 16.97 -2.37
N PHE A 211 17.93 16.02 -2.61
CA PHE A 211 16.50 16.29 -2.71
C PHE A 211 15.91 16.74 -1.36
N LYS A 212 15.11 17.82 -1.38
CA LYS A 212 14.38 18.30 -0.20
C LYS A 212 12.99 17.66 -0.12
N PHE A 213 12.73 16.92 0.96
CA PHE A 213 11.46 16.23 1.14
C PHE A 213 10.37 17.20 1.63
N PRO A 214 9.12 17.12 1.12
CA PRO A 214 8.00 17.93 1.58
C PRO A 214 7.70 17.68 3.07
N LYS A 215 7.45 18.75 3.83
CA LYS A 215 7.17 18.66 5.29
C LYS A 215 5.91 17.88 5.64
N ASN A 216 5.00 17.74 4.69
CA ASN A 216 3.73 17.02 4.81
C ASN A 216 3.79 15.58 4.28
N TYR A 217 5.00 15.02 4.10
CA TYR A 217 5.22 13.65 3.72
C TYR A 217 5.97 12.87 4.81
N VAL A 218 5.47 11.68 5.15
CA VAL A 218 6.06 10.80 6.17
C VAL A 218 6.28 9.38 5.65
N LEU A 219 7.53 8.94 5.65
CA LEU A 219 7.94 7.57 5.34
C LEU A 219 7.94 6.71 6.61
N ASN A 220 7.18 5.63 6.60
CA ASN A 220 7.29 4.55 7.59
C ASN A 220 8.15 3.41 7.02
N LEU A 221 9.22 3.05 7.72
CA LEU A 221 10.10 1.95 7.31
C LEU A 221 9.40 0.62 7.57
N SER A 222 9.00 -0.06 6.50
CA SER A 222 8.31 -1.34 6.58
C SER A 222 9.31 -2.49 6.77
N ASN A 223 9.06 -3.34 7.77
CA ASN A 223 9.89 -4.51 8.03
C ASN A 223 9.68 -5.63 6.99
N GLY A 224 10.62 -6.59 6.95
CA GLY A 224 10.50 -7.83 6.16
C GLY A 224 10.59 -7.65 4.64
N GLY A 225 11.26 -6.59 4.18
CA GLY A 225 11.62 -6.38 2.77
C GLY A 225 13.11 -6.57 2.53
N ARG A 226 13.51 -6.63 1.25
CA ARG A 226 14.91 -6.84 0.80
C ARG A 226 15.92 -5.92 1.49
N TYR A 227 15.51 -4.68 1.75
CA TYR A 227 16.39 -3.63 2.24
C TYR A 227 16.29 -3.39 3.75
N PHE A 228 15.55 -4.23 4.47
CA PHE A 228 15.48 -4.14 5.94
C PHE A 228 16.85 -4.44 6.56
N ASN A 229 17.29 -3.65 7.55
CA ASN A 229 18.63 -3.73 8.16
C ASN A 229 19.82 -3.64 7.18
N THR A 230 19.61 -3.07 6.00
CA THR A 230 20.70 -2.75 5.06
C THR A 230 21.19 -1.31 5.25
N ALA A 231 22.26 -0.93 4.55
CA ALA A 231 22.76 0.45 4.52
C ALA A 231 21.64 1.47 4.18
N HIS A 232 20.76 1.14 3.23
CA HIS A 232 19.64 2.02 2.88
C HIS A 232 18.70 2.27 4.07
N TYR A 233 18.40 1.23 4.83
CA TYR A 233 17.55 1.33 6.01
C TYR A 233 18.21 2.17 7.11
N HIS A 234 19.50 1.92 7.40
CA HIS A 234 20.23 2.68 8.43
C HIS A 234 20.40 4.15 8.04
N GLN A 235 20.68 4.44 6.77
CA GLN A 235 20.74 5.81 6.25
C GLN A 235 19.41 6.53 6.44
N LEU A 236 18.28 5.92 6.05
CA LEU A 236 16.96 6.54 6.19
C LEU A 236 16.55 6.73 7.66
N LYS A 237 16.80 5.73 8.51
CA LYS A 237 16.48 5.81 9.94
C LYS A 237 17.21 6.95 10.63
N ASN A 238 18.46 7.21 10.23
CA ASN A 238 19.29 8.27 10.80
C ASN A 238 19.22 9.58 10.01
N TYR A 239 18.44 9.64 8.93
CA TYR A 239 18.36 10.83 8.09
C TYR A 239 17.84 12.02 8.87
N ARG A 240 18.58 13.12 8.78
CA ARG A 240 18.22 14.46 9.23
C ARG A 240 18.60 15.43 8.13
N ASP A 241 17.74 16.40 7.86
CA ASP A 241 18.05 17.50 6.94
C ASP A 241 18.94 18.57 7.60
N GLU A 242 19.22 19.67 6.90
CA GLU A 242 20.03 20.78 7.41
C GLU A 242 19.48 21.44 8.69
N ASN A 243 18.18 21.27 8.97
CA ASN A 243 17.51 21.82 10.16
C ASN A 243 17.37 20.79 11.29
N GLY A 244 17.90 19.58 11.11
CA GLY A 244 17.69 18.49 12.05
C GLY A 244 16.28 17.87 11.97
N GLU A 245 15.49 18.19 10.95
CA GLU A 245 14.16 17.61 10.72
C GLU A 245 14.29 16.26 9.98
N THR A 246 13.24 15.45 10.03
CA THR A 246 13.21 14.18 9.29
C THR A 246 11.82 13.90 8.75
N PHE A 247 11.76 13.29 7.57
CA PHE A 247 10.53 12.76 6.98
C PHE A 247 10.34 11.27 7.31
N VAL A 248 11.30 10.66 8.02
CA VAL A 248 11.29 9.23 8.33
C VAL A 248 10.83 9.01 9.76
N ARG A 249 9.78 8.20 9.91
CA ARG A 249 9.13 7.91 11.20
C ARG A 249 9.87 6.80 11.99
N GLY A 250 10.68 5.99 11.33
CA GLY A 250 11.42 4.89 11.97
C GLY A 250 10.59 3.61 12.13
N ASP A 251 10.74 2.91 13.26
CA ASP A 251 10.42 1.48 13.36
C ASP A 251 8.92 1.17 13.56
N PHE A 252 8.40 0.30 12.69
CA PHE A 252 7.12 -0.39 12.84
C PHE A 252 7.37 -1.89 12.96
N LEU A 253 7.18 -2.42 14.17
CA LEU A 253 7.54 -3.77 14.53
C LEU A 253 6.29 -4.64 14.63
N ALA A 254 6.15 -5.57 13.69
CA ALA A 254 5.14 -6.61 13.79
C ALA A 254 5.57 -7.62 14.87
N VAL A 255 4.79 -7.75 15.96
CA VAL A 255 5.09 -8.67 17.08
C VAL A 255 4.01 -9.73 17.17
N LYS A 256 4.40 -11.00 17.04
CA LYS A 256 3.47 -12.12 17.20
C LYS A 256 2.98 -12.20 18.65
N VAL A 257 1.68 -12.37 18.83
CA VAL A 257 1.02 -12.54 20.12
C VAL A 257 0.20 -13.82 20.12
N ASP A 258 0.28 -14.60 21.20
CA ASP A 258 -0.57 -15.77 21.38
C ASP A 258 -2.02 -15.32 21.56
N THR A 259 -2.94 -15.96 20.85
CA THR A 259 -4.33 -15.51 20.69
C THR A 259 -5.35 -16.57 21.02
N SER A 260 -4.98 -17.60 21.78
CA SER A 260 -5.95 -18.50 22.40
C SER A 260 -6.98 -17.69 23.19
N GLY A 261 -8.13 -17.40 22.57
CA GLY A 261 -9.27 -16.65 23.15
C GLY A 261 -9.46 -15.18 22.73
N ILE A 262 -8.63 -14.58 21.86
CA ILE A 262 -8.74 -13.15 21.52
C ILE A 262 -9.71 -12.89 20.35
N LYS A 263 -10.84 -12.21 20.61
CA LYS A 263 -11.86 -11.89 19.60
C LYS A 263 -11.59 -10.64 18.76
N SER A 264 -10.66 -9.75 19.14
CA SER A 264 -10.25 -8.63 18.27
C SER A 264 -8.87 -8.05 18.63
N ALA A 265 -8.16 -7.55 17.62
CA ALA A 265 -6.91 -6.80 17.78
C ALA A 265 -7.08 -5.46 18.54
N THR A 266 -8.33 -5.02 18.76
CA THR A 266 -8.69 -3.65 19.17
C THR A 266 -8.93 -3.48 20.66
N LYS A 267 -9.06 -4.58 21.42
CA LYS A 267 -9.25 -4.55 22.87
C LYS A 267 -8.25 -5.47 23.56
N ARG A 268 -7.02 -4.97 23.73
CA ARG A 268 -6.00 -5.64 24.55
C ARG A 268 -6.15 -5.30 26.01
N THR A 269 -6.05 -6.31 26.86
CA THR A 269 -6.06 -6.16 28.32
C THR A 269 -4.82 -5.42 28.81
N LYS A 270 -4.88 -4.84 30.02
CA LYS A 270 -3.73 -4.19 30.65
C LYS A 270 -2.55 -5.16 30.82
N ALA A 271 -2.84 -6.43 31.14
CA ALA A 271 -1.84 -7.49 31.29
C ALA A 271 -1.10 -7.78 29.98
N GLU A 272 -1.82 -7.90 28.86
CA GLU A 272 -1.23 -8.14 27.54
C GLU A 272 -0.33 -6.98 27.09
N ARG A 273 -0.76 -5.74 27.34
CA ARG A 273 0.05 -4.55 27.04
C ARG A 273 1.33 -4.55 27.89
N LYS A 274 1.25 -4.96 29.16
CA LYS A 274 2.42 -5.13 30.04
C LYS A 274 3.37 -6.18 29.47
N GLN A 275 2.88 -7.34 29.06
CA GLN A 275 3.69 -8.40 28.45
C GLN A 275 4.38 -7.94 27.16
N LEU A 276 3.68 -7.19 26.30
CA LEU A 276 4.30 -6.59 25.11
C LEU A 276 5.40 -5.59 25.48
N ARG A 277 5.20 -4.76 26.50
CA ARG A 277 6.23 -3.81 26.97
C ARG A 277 7.47 -4.52 27.54
N LEU A 278 7.31 -5.67 28.19
CA LEU A 278 8.44 -6.46 28.70
C LEU A 278 9.38 -6.96 27.58
N LYS A 279 8.90 -7.05 26.33
CA LYS A 279 9.75 -7.39 25.17
C LYS A 279 10.65 -6.23 24.71
N PHE A 280 10.45 -5.03 25.23
CA PHE A 280 11.17 -3.81 24.86
C PHE A 280 11.64 -3.04 26.11
N PRO A 281 12.48 -3.66 26.96
CA PRO A 281 12.94 -3.04 28.19
C PRO A 281 13.75 -1.77 27.90
N GLY A 282 13.41 -0.67 28.58
CA GLY A 282 14.09 0.63 28.42
C GLY A 282 13.73 1.40 27.14
N GLU A 283 12.86 0.87 26.28
CA GLU A 283 12.51 1.53 25.02
C GLU A 283 11.17 2.29 25.08
N LYS A 284 11.12 3.46 24.43
CA LYS A 284 9.86 4.18 24.22
C LYS A 284 9.05 3.51 23.12
N ILE A 285 8.01 2.77 23.51
CA ILE A 285 7.10 2.10 22.58
C ILE A 285 5.66 2.62 22.67
N PHE A 286 4.99 2.64 21.52
CA PHE A 286 3.55 2.79 21.38
C PHE A 286 2.96 1.51 20.78
N ILE A 287 1.98 0.94 21.45
CA ILE A 287 1.32 -0.30 21.00
C ILE A 287 0.13 0.09 20.13
N CYS A 288 0.17 -0.26 18.86
CA CYS A 288 -0.88 0.03 17.90
C CYS A 288 -2.19 -0.64 18.32
N PRO A 289 -3.30 0.12 18.45
CA PRO A 289 -4.59 -0.44 18.83
C PRO A 289 -5.30 -1.12 17.66
N GLY A 290 -4.86 -0.92 16.41
CA GLY A 290 -5.46 -1.52 15.22
C GLY A 290 -6.29 -0.54 14.37
N PRO A 291 -7.37 0.09 14.91
CA PRO A 291 -8.08 1.17 14.23
C PRO A 291 -7.18 2.40 14.11
N CYS A 292 -7.08 2.94 12.90
CA CYS A 292 -6.40 4.20 12.61
C CYS A 292 -7.39 5.36 12.76
N GLY A 293 -6.87 6.58 12.98
CA GLY A 293 -7.68 7.80 13.04
C GLY A 293 -8.22 8.19 14.40
N GLU A 294 -8.05 7.31 15.40
CA GLU A 294 -8.40 7.59 16.80
C GLU A 294 -7.33 7.06 17.76
N CYS A 295 -6.15 6.69 17.23
CA CYS A 295 -5.11 6.08 18.07
C CYS A 295 -4.33 7.12 18.88
N THR A 296 -4.57 8.41 18.65
CA THR A 296 -3.99 9.53 19.40
C THR A 296 -5.03 10.62 19.61
N ASN A 297 -4.94 11.39 20.70
CA ASN A 297 -5.80 12.56 20.97
C ASN A 297 -5.32 13.84 20.26
N ILE A 298 -4.48 13.72 19.24
CA ILE A 298 -3.86 14.85 18.56
C ILE A 298 -4.80 15.34 17.46
N LYS A 299 -5.30 16.58 17.60
CA LYS A 299 -6.38 17.14 16.77
C LYS A 299 -6.08 17.13 15.27
N ASP A 300 -4.87 17.54 14.87
CA ASP A 300 -4.51 17.72 13.46
C ASP A 300 -3.95 16.46 12.81
N THR A 301 -3.60 15.43 13.58
CA THR A 301 -3.11 14.14 13.08
C THR A 301 -3.46 13.04 14.08
N PRO A 302 -4.71 12.54 14.08
CA PRO A 302 -5.21 11.63 15.11
C PRO A 302 -4.70 10.18 14.95
N HIS A 303 -3.53 10.03 14.32
CA HIS A 303 -2.86 8.75 14.14
C HIS A 303 -1.34 8.87 14.30
N ALA A 304 -0.76 7.91 15.02
CA ALA A 304 0.69 7.87 15.26
C ALA A 304 1.53 7.66 13.97
N CYS A 305 0.95 7.07 12.93
CA CYS A 305 1.69 6.67 11.72
C CYS A 305 2.07 7.83 10.78
N GLY A 306 1.44 9.00 10.93
CA GLY A 306 1.76 10.19 10.14
C GLY A 306 2.19 11.37 11.00
N ASN A 307 2.37 11.16 12.30
CA ASN A 307 2.78 12.22 13.21
C ASN A 307 4.25 12.01 13.60
N ASN A 308 5.15 12.63 12.84
CA ASN A 308 6.57 12.50 13.15
C ASN A 308 6.98 13.32 14.38
N ASN A 309 6.36 14.48 14.59
CA ASN A 309 6.73 15.38 15.69
C ASN A 309 6.60 14.73 17.07
N GLU A 310 5.48 14.05 17.31
CA GLU A 310 5.22 13.41 18.62
C GLU A 310 5.87 12.02 18.75
N PHE A 311 6.08 11.33 17.62
CA PHE A 311 6.46 9.91 17.61
C PHE A 311 7.83 9.61 16.97
N ALA A 312 8.64 10.60 16.61
CA ALA A 312 9.96 10.41 15.95
C ALA A 312 10.87 9.40 16.68
N ASN A 313 10.86 9.42 18.02
CA ASN A 313 11.69 8.54 18.85
C ASN A 313 10.88 7.43 19.53
N THR A 314 9.75 7.03 18.94
CA THR A 314 8.86 6.00 19.51
C THR A 314 8.72 4.81 18.56
N LYS A 315 9.01 3.59 19.00
CA LYS A 315 8.74 2.40 18.17
C LYS A 315 7.25 2.07 18.16
N ILE A 316 6.67 1.78 17.00
CA ILE A 316 5.26 1.33 16.91
C ILE A 316 5.26 -0.18 16.88
N VAL A 317 4.73 -0.76 17.95
CA VAL A 317 4.53 -2.20 18.04
C VAL A 317 3.16 -2.51 17.47
N ILE A 318 3.12 -3.25 16.36
CA ILE A 318 1.91 -3.74 15.72
C ILE A 318 1.75 -5.21 16.11
N PRO A 319 0.87 -5.54 17.04
CA PRO A 319 0.74 -6.92 17.44
C PRO A 319 -0.10 -7.70 16.40
N VAL A 320 0.47 -8.79 15.87
CA VAL A 320 -0.06 -9.59 14.76
C VAL A 320 -0.41 -11.02 15.21
N HIS A 321 -1.43 -11.59 14.56
CA HIS A 321 -1.91 -12.96 14.75
C HIS A 321 -1.25 -13.88 13.73
#